data_AF-A0A7R6W858-F1
#
_entry.id   AF-A0A7R6W858-F1
#
_cell.length_a   1.000
_cell.length_b   1.000
_cell.length_c   1.000
_cell.angle_alpha   90.00
_cell.angle_beta   90.00
_cell.angle_gamma   90.00
#
_symmetry.space_group_name_H-M   'P 1'
#
loop_
_entity.id
_entity.type
_entity.pdbx_description
1 polymer ?
#
loop_
_entity_poly.entity_id
_entity_poly.type
_entity_poly.pdbx_seq_one_letter_code
_entity_poly.pdbx_strand_id
1 'polypeptide(L)'
;MNNFPLSTKASRLTEQEVHTAIQNLLDADENISSLALLKALGRGSLTTITKYLNTFNLENVVEIELLQGFAEIPESLADSIKHMSVKIWNESQALASQELDIQRAAMQKIEIQSSERIQEAEAFSEEQAKRLEQLEKDYATNTEELSNIINALNLELEGKTVKFNKMNTQLEVLKSENTALIANLQKSDQQLTHDISHYEQLLTESKATQHEKIDELDKALKIMTSDKTYQVTQREMVEQKNIALQLQVSKQQLEMDLLVARLNEEQALQITTTEENKSLREKAAMLDGELKAWKTFIPEEP
;
A
#
# COMPACT_ATOMS: atom_id res chain seq x y z
N MET A 1 86.73 24.09 -39.00
CA MET A 1 86.66 24.64 -40.36
C MET A 1 87.04 26.11 -40.29
N ASN A 2 88.13 26.46 -40.97
CA ASN A 2 88.45 27.71 -41.70
C ASN A 2 87.84 29.02 -41.18
N ASN A 3 88.57 30.10 -40.88
CA ASN A 3 89.72 30.68 -41.57
C ASN A 3 90.45 31.65 -40.61
N PHE A 4 91.77 31.61 -40.59
CA PHE A 4 92.58 32.78 -40.24
C PHE A 4 92.55 33.76 -41.44
N PRO A 5 92.20 35.04 -41.25
CA PRO A 5 92.65 36.07 -42.15
C PRO A 5 93.98 36.63 -41.64
N LEU A 6 95.00 36.38 -42.45
CA LEU A 6 96.28 37.07 -42.63
C LEU A 6 96.59 38.24 -41.66
N SER A 7 97.65 38.03 -40.88
CA SER A 7 98.42 39.08 -40.19
C SER A 7 99.01 40.08 -41.20
N THR A 8 98.27 41.14 -41.51
CA THR A 8 98.84 42.38 -42.03
C THR A 8 99.71 43.00 -40.94
N LYS A 9 100.97 43.32 -41.26
CA LYS A 9 101.85 44.06 -40.34
C LYS A 9 101.12 45.34 -39.90
N ALA A 10 100.76 45.43 -38.62
CA ALA A 10 100.07 46.58 -38.07
C ALA A 10 100.87 47.86 -38.36
N SER A 11 100.22 48.84 -38.99
CA SER A 11 100.79 50.18 -39.23
C SER A 11 101.30 50.77 -37.91
N ARG A 12 102.46 51.43 -37.94
CA ARG A 12 103.02 52.07 -36.74
C ARG A 12 102.09 53.20 -36.29
N LEU A 13 101.76 53.23 -35.00
CA LEU A 13 100.94 54.28 -34.38
C LEU A 13 101.61 55.65 -34.59
N THR A 14 100.88 56.60 -35.18
CA THR A 14 101.38 57.96 -35.42
C THR A 14 100.95 58.91 -34.30
N GLU A 15 101.70 60.00 -34.11
CA GLU A 15 101.43 61.01 -33.09
C GLU A 15 100.05 61.66 -33.25
N GLN A 16 99.66 61.92 -34.50
CA GLN A 16 98.40 62.57 -34.85
C GLN A 16 97.17 61.71 -34.52
N GLU A 17 97.29 60.38 -34.59
CA GLU A 17 96.24 59.45 -34.15
C GLU A 17 96.07 59.48 -32.62
N VAL A 18 97.15 59.70 -31.87
CA VAL A 18 97.06 59.82 -30.40
C VAL A 18 96.46 61.17 -30.00
N HIS A 19 96.85 62.27 -30.65
CA HIS A 19 96.30 63.61 -30.35
C HIS A 19 94.81 63.71 -30.66
N THR A 20 94.36 63.12 -31.77
CA THR A 20 92.92 63.04 -32.10
C THR A 20 92.15 62.19 -31.09
N ALA A 21 92.72 61.08 -30.60
CA ALA A 21 92.12 60.30 -29.53
C ALA A 21 92.08 61.05 -28.18
N ILE A 22 93.07 61.89 -27.89
CA ILE A 22 93.05 62.76 -26.71
C ILE A 22 91.91 63.78 -26.82
N GLN A 23 91.75 64.41 -27.99
CA GLN A 23 90.66 65.37 -28.22
C GLN A 23 89.28 64.72 -28.08
N ASN A 24 89.09 63.52 -28.62
CA ASN A 24 87.82 62.79 -28.50
C ASN A 24 87.50 62.42 -27.04
N LEU A 25 88.51 62.14 -26.21
CA LEU A 25 88.30 61.87 -24.78
C LEU A 25 87.98 63.14 -23.99
N LEU A 26 88.60 64.27 -24.36
CA LEU A 26 88.26 65.59 -23.81
C LEU A 26 86.83 66.00 -24.15
N ASP A 27 86.42 65.83 -25.42
CA ASP A 27 85.06 66.14 -25.86
C ASP A 27 84.01 65.23 -25.20
N ALA A 28 84.41 64.06 -24.71
CA ALA A 28 83.58 63.11 -23.97
C ALA A 28 83.62 63.30 -22.44
N ASP A 29 84.33 64.32 -21.93
CA ASP A 29 84.51 64.61 -20.50
C ASP A 29 85.13 63.44 -19.69
N GLU A 30 85.93 62.61 -20.36
CA GLU A 30 86.64 61.48 -19.75
C GLU A 30 88.08 61.86 -19.33
N ASN A 31 88.54 61.30 -18.20
CA ASN A 31 89.89 61.55 -17.70
C ASN A 31 90.97 61.02 -18.67
N ILE A 32 91.79 61.91 -19.23
CA ILE A 32 92.89 61.55 -20.11
C ILE A 32 93.98 60.82 -19.31
N SER A 33 94.14 59.53 -19.59
CA SER A 33 95.23 58.71 -19.07
C SER A 33 95.84 57.89 -20.20
N SER A 34 97.13 57.58 -20.12
CA SER A 34 97.81 56.69 -21.08
C SER A 34 97.11 55.33 -21.20
N LEU A 35 96.44 54.89 -20.14
CA LEU A 35 95.65 53.65 -20.10
C LEU A 35 94.27 53.81 -20.76
N ALA A 36 93.63 54.96 -20.61
CA ALA A 36 92.38 55.30 -21.31
C ALA A 36 92.62 55.43 -22.83
N LEU A 37 93.71 56.07 -23.22
CA LEU A 37 94.13 56.18 -24.63
C LEU A 37 94.48 54.82 -25.25
N LEU A 38 95.15 53.93 -24.50
CA LEU A 38 95.40 52.57 -24.98
C LEU A 38 94.09 51.80 -25.22
N LYS A 39 93.08 51.98 -24.36
CA LYS A 39 91.75 51.38 -24.56
C LYS A 39 91.02 51.97 -25.76
N ALA A 40 91.05 53.29 -25.93
CA ALA A 40 90.39 53.97 -27.04
C ALA A 40 91.04 53.65 -28.40
N LEU A 41 92.37 53.56 -28.45
CA LEU A 41 93.12 53.27 -29.67
C LEU A 41 93.21 51.76 -29.97
N GLY A 42 93.13 50.91 -28.95
CA GLY A 42 93.20 49.44 -29.06
C GLY A 42 94.52 48.89 -29.61
N ARG A 43 95.52 49.74 -29.88
CA ARG A 43 96.80 49.39 -30.51
C ARG A 43 97.93 50.33 -30.07
N GLY A 44 99.17 49.87 -30.23
CA GLY A 44 100.39 50.60 -29.85
C GLY A 44 100.89 50.24 -28.44
N SER A 45 102.17 50.53 -28.16
CA SER A 45 102.73 50.32 -26.83
C SER A 45 102.38 51.48 -25.89
N LEU A 46 102.13 51.17 -24.62
CA LEU A 46 101.87 52.17 -23.58
C LEU A 46 102.98 53.23 -23.50
N THR A 47 104.24 52.84 -23.75
CA THR A 47 105.39 53.74 -23.83
C THR A 47 105.29 54.75 -24.97
N THR A 48 104.79 54.35 -26.14
CA THR A 48 104.62 55.24 -27.30
C THR A 48 103.46 56.21 -27.08
N ILE A 49 102.35 55.72 -26.52
CA ILE A 49 101.18 56.53 -26.17
C ILE A 49 101.55 57.56 -25.09
N THR A 50 102.28 57.15 -24.05
CA THR A 50 102.73 58.06 -22.99
C THR A 50 103.67 59.13 -23.53
N LYS A 51 104.53 58.79 -24.50
CA LYS A 51 105.40 59.77 -25.17
C LYS A 51 104.59 60.85 -25.88
N TYR A 52 103.63 60.47 -26.72
CA TYR A 52 102.81 61.43 -27.47
C TYR A 52 101.82 62.21 -26.61
N LEU A 53 101.32 61.61 -25.51
CA LEU A 53 100.52 62.31 -24.49
C LEU A 53 101.34 63.42 -23.81
N ASN A 54 102.61 63.15 -23.49
CA ASN A 54 103.48 64.16 -22.91
C ASN A 54 103.80 65.28 -23.91
N THR A 55 103.97 64.98 -25.21
CA THR A 55 104.10 66.03 -26.24
C THR A 55 102.86 66.92 -26.28
N PHE A 56 101.66 66.32 -26.27
CA PHE A 56 100.39 67.04 -26.28
C PHE A 56 100.21 67.94 -25.04
N ASN A 57 100.55 67.43 -23.85
CA ASN A 57 100.44 68.22 -22.62
C ASN A 57 101.40 69.42 -22.63
N LEU A 58 102.62 69.26 -23.13
CA LEU A 58 103.59 70.37 -23.22
C LEU A 58 103.11 71.48 -24.16
N GLU A 59 102.46 71.13 -25.27
CA GLU A 59 101.90 72.10 -26.22
C GLU A 59 100.69 72.86 -25.67
N ASN A 60 99.87 72.23 -24.81
CA ASN A 60 98.66 72.84 -24.23
C ASN A 60 98.86 73.49 -22.85
N VAL A 61 100.00 73.31 -22.18
CA VAL A 61 100.30 73.98 -20.88
C VAL A 61 100.43 75.50 -21.03
N VAL A 62 100.69 76.01 -22.23
CA VAL A 62 100.85 77.45 -22.51
C VAL A 62 99.56 78.25 -22.26
N GLU A 63 98.37 77.64 -22.30
CA GLU A 63 97.10 78.32 -21.99
C GLU A 63 96.81 78.46 -20.48
N ILE A 64 97.43 77.64 -19.63
CA ILE A 64 97.13 77.61 -18.19
C ILE A 64 97.86 78.73 -17.42
N GLU A 65 99.04 79.16 -17.90
CA GLU A 65 99.79 80.26 -17.27
C GLU A 65 99.10 81.63 -17.41
N LEU A 66 98.23 81.81 -18.42
CA LEU A 66 97.46 83.04 -18.62
C LEU A 66 96.31 83.23 -17.61
N LEU A 67 95.82 82.16 -16.98
CA LEU A 67 94.70 82.20 -16.02
C LEU A 67 95.14 82.45 -14.57
N GLN A 68 96.43 82.25 -14.25
CA GLN A 68 96.96 82.48 -12.89
C GLN A 68 97.17 83.97 -12.55
N GLY A 69 96.99 84.88 -13.52
CA GLY A 69 97.11 86.33 -13.33
C GLY A 69 95.98 87.01 -12.54
N PHE A 70 94.95 86.28 -12.12
CA PHE A 70 93.82 86.81 -11.34
C PHE A 70 93.88 86.51 -9.82
N ALA A 71 95.01 86.02 -9.32
CA ALA A 71 95.15 85.63 -7.92
C ALA A 71 95.52 86.81 -7.02
N GLU A 72 94.56 87.70 -6.74
CA GLU A 72 94.39 88.35 -5.43
C GLU A 72 93.07 89.13 -5.44
N ILE A 73 92.02 88.51 -4.90
CA ILE A 73 90.73 89.15 -4.66
C ILE A 73 90.96 90.26 -3.62
N PRO A 74 90.59 91.53 -3.89
CA PRO A 74 90.73 92.60 -2.93
C PRO A 74 90.09 92.25 -1.58
N GLU A 75 90.77 92.55 -0.47
CA GLU A 75 90.37 92.15 0.89
C GLU A 75 88.93 92.57 1.24
N SER A 76 88.48 93.74 0.72
CA SER A 76 87.10 94.23 0.86
C SER A 76 86.06 93.36 0.14
N LEU A 77 86.42 92.72 -0.97
CA LEU A 77 85.58 91.77 -1.69
C LEU A 77 85.61 90.39 -1.02
N ALA A 78 86.76 89.98 -0.46
CA ALA A 78 86.89 88.74 0.30
C ALA A 78 86.00 88.72 1.56
N ASP A 79 85.96 89.83 2.32
CA ASP A 79 85.07 89.98 3.48
C ASP A 79 83.59 89.99 3.08
N SER A 80 83.25 90.65 1.98
CA SER A 80 81.88 90.66 1.43
C SER A 80 81.45 89.25 0.99
N ILE A 81 82.33 88.51 0.32
CA ILE A 81 82.09 87.11 -0.07
C ILE A 81 81.87 86.25 1.17
N LYS A 82 82.73 86.37 2.20
CA LYS A 82 82.59 85.62 3.45
C LYS A 82 81.25 85.91 4.14
N HIS A 83 80.85 87.18 4.23
CA HIS A 83 79.57 87.57 4.81
C HIS A 83 78.39 87.01 4.00
N MET A 84 78.48 87.08 2.67
CA MET A 84 77.47 86.52 1.77
C MET A 84 77.39 85.00 1.87
N SER A 85 78.52 84.28 1.98
CA SER A 85 78.54 82.83 2.20
C SER A 85 77.88 82.44 3.52
N VAL A 86 78.13 83.18 4.60
CA VAL A 86 77.46 82.96 5.90
C VAL A 86 75.95 83.22 5.78
N LYS A 87 75.55 84.27 5.06
CA LYS A 87 74.13 84.57 4.84
C LYS A 87 73.44 83.48 4.03
N ILE A 88 74.04 83.06 2.92
CA ILE A 88 73.54 81.96 2.08
C ILE A 88 73.44 80.67 2.88
N TRP A 89 74.46 80.35 3.69
CA TRP A 89 74.45 79.19 4.57
C TRP A 89 73.29 79.25 5.57
N ASN A 90 73.12 80.37 6.28
CA ASN A 90 72.07 80.53 7.27
C ASN A 90 70.67 80.47 6.64
N GLU A 91 70.49 81.10 5.48
CA GLU A 91 69.22 81.07 4.74
C GLU A 91 68.92 79.67 4.21
N SER A 92 69.93 78.96 3.69
CA SER A 92 69.79 77.55 3.28
C SER A 92 69.47 76.64 4.46
N GLN A 93 70.10 76.86 5.62
CA GLN A 93 69.83 76.10 6.84
C GLN A 93 68.42 76.37 7.37
N ALA A 94 67.95 77.61 7.30
CA ALA A 94 66.60 77.99 7.69
C ALA A 94 65.55 77.33 6.76
N LEU A 95 65.76 77.39 5.45
CA LEU A 95 64.88 76.73 4.46
C LEU A 95 64.86 75.22 4.64
N ALA A 96 66.02 74.59 4.86
CA ALA A 96 66.09 73.15 5.12
C ALA A 96 65.37 72.76 6.43
N SER A 97 65.50 73.58 7.47
CA SER A 97 64.80 73.35 8.75
C SER A 97 63.29 73.49 8.60
N GLN A 98 62.84 74.51 7.87
CA GLN A 98 61.42 74.72 7.57
C GLN A 98 60.84 73.54 6.76
N GLU A 99 61.55 73.06 5.76
CA GLU A 99 61.14 71.91 4.95
C GLU A 99 61.03 70.62 5.81
N LEU A 100 61.99 70.40 6.71
CA LEU A 100 61.93 69.26 7.65
C LEU A 100 60.72 69.35 8.59
N ASP A 101 60.37 70.54 9.07
CA ASP A 101 59.21 70.72 9.93
C ASP A 101 57.88 70.52 9.17
N ILE A 102 57.80 70.96 7.91
CA ILE A 102 56.65 70.66 7.03
C ILE A 102 56.52 69.14 6.82
N GLN A 103 57.62 68.45 6.53
CA GLN A 103 57.61 66.99 6.33
C GLN A 103 57.22 66.24 7.60
N ARG A 104 57.73 66.64 8.77
CA ARG A 104 57.33 66.05 10.06
C ARG A 104 55.84 66.26 10.34
N ALA A 105 55.32 67.46 10.14
CA ALA A 105 53.90 67.75 10.33
C ALA A 105 53.03 66.92 9.36
N ALA A 106 53.46 66.77 8.10
CA ALA A 106 52.79 65.92 7.13
C ALA A 106 52.82 64.44 7.55
N MET A 107 53.97 63.93 8.02
CA MET A 107 54.09 62.56 8.52
C MET A 107 53.21 62.30 9.74
N GLN A 108 53.19 63.20 10.72
CA GLN A 108 52.33 63.08 11.90
C GLN A 108 50.84 63.05 11.51
N LYS A 109 50.44 63.87 10.54
CA LYS A 109 49.07 63.84 10.04
C LYS A 109 48.72 62.51 9.38
N ILE A 110 49.64 61.95 8.59
CA ILE A 110 49.47 60.62 7.98
C ILE A 110 49.41 59.53 9.05
N GLU A 111 50.25 59.60 10.08
CA GLU A 111 50.27 58.66 11.20
C GLU A 111 48.94 58.66 11.96
N ILE A 112 48.43 59.84 12.32
CA ILE A 112 47.13 59.97 13.00
C ILE A 112 46.01 59.39 12.12
N GLN A 113 45.95 59.76 10.84
CA GLN A 113 44.95 59.24 9.91
C GLN A 113 45.06 57.72 9.72
N SER A 114 46.28 57.18 9.69
CA SER A 114 46.51 55.75 9.60
C SER A 114 46.07 55.04 10.87
N SER A 115 46.37 55.60 12.05
CA SER A 115 45.95 55.07 13.34
C SER A 115 44.43 55.04 13.47
N GLU A 116 43.74 56.11 13.06
CA GLU A 116 42.28 56.18 13.06
C GLU A 116 41.67 55.11 12.14
N ARG A 117 42.22 54.93 10.93
CA ARG A 117 41.77 53.88 10.00
C ARG A 117 42.00 52.48 10.54
N ILE A 118 43.13 52.24 11.22
CA ILE A 118 43.42 50.95 11.85
C ILE A 118 42.41 50.67 12.96
N GLN A 119 42.14 51.64 13.83
CA GLN A 119 41.15 51.49 14.90
C GLN A 119 39.73 51.24 14.37
N GLU A 120 39.33 51.94 13.30
CA GLU A 120 38.05 51.70 12.64
C GLU A 120 37.97 50.29 12.05
N ALA A 121 39.04 49.84 11.39
CA ALA A 121 39.12 48.49 10.82
C ALA A 121 39.11 47.40 11.91
N GLU A 122 39.79 47.63 13.04
CA GLU A 122 39.78 46.73 14.20
C GLU A 122 38.39 46.63 14.81
N ALA A 123 37.73 47.76 15.08
CA ALA A 123 36.38 47.80 15.63
C ALA A 123 35.37 47.11 14.69
N PHE A 124 35.46 47.39 13.39
CA PHE A 124 34.63 46.71 12.38
C PHE A 124 34.90 45.21 12.36
N SER A 125 36.16 44.78 12.40
CA SER A 125 36.51 43.36 12.41
C SER A 125 36.02 42.65 13.67
N GLU A 126 36.07 43.30 14.82
CA GLU A 126 35.57 42.75 16.08
C GLU A 126 34.03 42.60 16.04
N GLU A 127 33.32 43.57 15.48
CA GLU A 127 31.88 43.47 15.28
C GLU A 127 31.50 42.33 14.32
N GLN A 128 32.23 42.19 13.21
CA GLN A 128 32.01 41.07 12.28
C GLN A 128 32.32 39.71 12.94
N ALA A 129 33.38 39.62 13.75
CA ALA A 129 33.70 38.40 14.47
C ALA A 129 32.59 38.00 15.45
N LYS A 130 32.06 38.96 16.22
CA LYS A 130 30.90 38.73 17.12
C LYS A 130 29.66 38.28 16.37
N ARG A 131 29.38 38.90 15.21
CA ARG A 131 28.24 38.52 14.37
C ARG A 131 28.40 37.11 13.83
N LEU A 132 29.61 36.74 13.42
CA LEU A 132 29.92 35.40 12.91
C LEU A 132 29.78 34.35 14.01
N GLU A 133 30.31 34.62 15.21
CA GLU A 133 30.17 33.73 16.38
C GLU A 133 28.69 33.51 16.75
N GLN A 134 27.88 34.57 16.76
CA GLN A 134 26.44 34.43 17.02
C GLN A 134 25.75 33.60 15.93
N LEU A 135 26.10 33.82 14.67
CA LEU A 135 25.54 33.07 13.54
C LEU A 135 25.90 31.58 13.65
N GLU A 136 27.16 31.25 13.96
CA GLU A 136 27.61 29.87 14.15
C GLU A 136 26.89 29.19 15.31
N LYS A 137 26.68 29.92 16.41
CA LYS A 137 25.89 29.44 17.55
C LYS A 137 24.45 29.15 17.15
N ASP A 138 23.79 30.07 16.45
CA ASP A 138 22.41 29.90 15.98
C ASP A 138 22.30 28.73 14.99
N TYR A 139 23.30 28.55 14.12
CA TYR A 139 23.36 27.39 13.23
C TYR A 139 23.52 26.08 13.99
N ALA A 140 24.39 26.05 15.02
CA ALA A 140 24.58 24.86 15.84
C ALA A 140 23.30 24.47 16.58
N THR A 141 22.61 25.44 17.21
CA THR A 141 21.34 25.20 17.91
C THR A 141 20.25 24.72 16.95
N ASN A 142 20.10 25.36 15.78
CA ASN A 142 19.12 24.94 14.79
C ASN A 142 19.40 23.53 14.27
N THR A 143 20.66 23.17 14.08
CA THR A 143 21.05 21.82 13.63
C THR A 143 20.72 20.77 14.68
N GLU A 144 20.97 21.08 15.96
CA GLU A 144 20.61 20.21 17.08
C GLU A 144 19.09 20.04 17.21
N GLU A 145 18.32 21.12 17.13
CA GLU A 145 16.86 21.09 17.14
C GLU A 145 16.29 20.25 15.99
N LEU A 146 16.78 20.45 14.76
CA LEU A 146 16.38 19.64 13.60
C LEU A 146 16.71 18.16 13.80
N SER A 147 17.90 17.84 14.31
CA SER A 147 18.29 16.47 14.63
C SER A 147 17.34 15.83 15.66
N ASN A 148 17.00 16.56 16.72
CA ASN A 148 16.08 16.10 17.74
C ASN A 148 14.66 15.87 17.18
N ILE A 149 14.17 16.76 16.32
CA ILE A 149 12.88 16.61 15.64
C ILE A 149 12.88 15.38 14.73
N ILE A 150 13.93 15.17 13.94
CA ILE A 150 14.07 13.99 13.07
C ILE A 150 14.04 12.70 13.90
N ASN A 151 14.77 12.65 15.01
CA ASN A 151 14.79 11.49 15.90
C ASN A 151 13.42 11.22 16.53
N ALA A 152 12.72 12.26 16.99
CA ALA A 152 11.38 12.13 17.54
C ALA A 152 10.37 11.60 16.50
N LEU A 153 10.41 12.14 15.27
CA LEU A 153 9.54 11.70 14.18
C LEU A 153 9.83 10.25 13.77
N ASN A 154 11.10 9.84 13.73
CA ASN A 154 11.48 8.46 13.44
C ASN A 154 10.94 7.49 14.49
N LEU A 155 11.04 7.84 15.77
CA LEU A 155 10.52 7.01 16.86
C LEU A 155 8.99 6.90 16.81
N GLU A 156 8.30 7.99 16.50
CA GLU A 156 6.84 7.96 16.29
C GLU A 156 6.44 7.09 15.09
N LEU A 157 7.18 7.19 13.98
CA LEU A 157 6.93 6.43 12.76
C LEU A 157 7.18 4.93 12.96
N GLU A 158 8.24 4.56 13.68
CA GLU A 158 8.50 3.18 14.08
C GLU A 158 7.37 2.64 14.97
N GLY A 159 6.93 3.42 15.96
CA GLY A 159 5.80 3.07 16.81
C GLY A 159 4.49 2.86 16.03
N LYS A 160 4.21 3.72 15.04
CA LYS A 160 3.05 3.56 14.14
C LYS A 160 3.18 2.32 13.26
N THR A 161 4.37 2.05 12.74
CA THR A 161 4.66 0.88 11.90
C THR A 161 4.42 -0.43 12.66
N VAL A 162 4.88 -0.53 13.91
CA VAL A 162 4.63 -1.69 14.77
C VAL A 162 3.13 -1.88 15.02
N LYS A 163 2.40 -0.82 15.35
CA LYS A 163 0.93 -0.87 15.55
C LYS A 163 0.21 -1.30 14.27
N PHE A 164 0.60 -0.76 13.13
CA PHE A 164 0.04 -1.11 11.83
C PHE A 164 0.26 -2.59 11.51
N ASN A 165 1.48 -3.10 11.68
CA ASN A 165 1.79 -4.52 11.46
C ASN A 165 0.98 -5.43 12.40
N LYS A 166 0.81 -5.05 13.67
CA LYS A 166 -0.05 -5.78 14.61
C LYS A 166 -1.51 -5.79 14.14
N MET A 167 -2.04 -4.66 13.68
CA MET A 167 -3.42 -4.60 13.18
C MET A 167 -3.58 -5.43 11.89
N ASN A 168 -2.58 -5.41 11.01
CA ASN A 168 -2.60 -6.18 9.77
C ASN A 168 -2.58 -7.69 10.03
N THR A 169 -1.74 -8.15 10.97
CA THR A 169 -1.74 -9.57 11.38
C THR A 169 -3.07 -10.00 12.00
N GLN A 170 -3.69 -9.16 12.83
CA GLN A 170 -5.02 -9.42 13.38
C GLN A 170 -6.10 -9.50 12.28
N LEU A 171 -6.03 -8.62 11.28
CA LEU A 171 -6.96 -8.62 10.16
C LEU A 171 -6.84 -9.90 9.33
N GLU A 172 -5.62 -10.37 9.06
CA GLU A 172 -5.40 -11.64 8.35
C GLU A 172 -5.91 -12.86 9.16
N VAL A 173 -5.73 -12.86 10.48
CA VAL A 173 -6.31 -13.90 11.35
C VAL A 173 -7.84 -13.88 11.24
N LEU A 174 -8.49 -12.73 11.43
CA LEU A 174 -9.95 -12.61 11.33
C LEU A 174 -10.47 -12.99 9.95
N LYS A 175 -9.73 -12.66 8.88
CA LYS A 175 -10.07 -13.07 7.52
C LYS A 175 -10.03 -14.59 7.37
N SER A 176 -8.98 -15.24 7.90
CA SER A 176 -8.87 -16.70 7.90
C SER A 176 -10.01 -17.37 8.68
N GLU A 177 -10.35 -16.85 9.86
CA GLU A 177 -11.47 -17.32 10.68
C GLU A 177 -12.80 -17.17 9.95
N ASN A 178 -13.03 -16.02 9.33
CA ASN A 178 -14.25 -15.77 8.56
C ASN A 178 -14.36 -16.72 7.36
N THR A 179 -13.26 -16.96 6.63
CA THR A 179 -13.26 -17.96 5.54
C THR A 179 -13.57 -19.38 6.04
N ALA A 180 -13.05 -19.76 7.21
CA ALA A 180 -13.33 -21.06 7.82
C ALA A 180 -14.80 -21.16 8.27
N LEU A 181 -15.36 -20.10 8.86
CA LEU A 181 -16.77 -20.03 9.24
C LEU A 181 -17.69 -20.12 8.03
N ILE A 182 -17.40 -19.41 6.94
CA ILE A 182 -18.15 -19.50 5.68
C ILE A 182 -18.13 -20.92 5.14
N ALA A 183 -16.96 -21.58 5.11
CA ALA A 183 -16.84 -22.96 4.64
C ALA A 183 -17.64 -23.95 5.52
N ASN A 184 -17.62 -23.76 6.85
CA ASN A 184 -18.41 -24.55 7.78
C ASN A 184 -19.91 -24.35 7.59
N LEU A 185 -20.35 -23.10 7.39
CA LEU A 185 -21.75 -22.76 7.10
C LEU A 185 -22.21 -23.44 5.82
N GLN A 186 -21.43 -23.34 4.74
CA GLN A 186 -21.72 -24.02 3.47
C GLN A 186 -21.82 -25.53 3.61
N LYS A 187 -20.92 -26.15 4.40
CA LYS A 187 -20.98 -27.59 4.67
C LYS A 187 -22.23 -27.97 5.47
N SER A 188 -22.60 -27.17 6.46
CA SER A 188 -23.82 -27.37 7.24
C SER A 188 -25.08 -27.23 6.38
N ASP A 189 -25.12 -26.22 5.50
CA ASP A 189 -26.23 -26.00 4.57
C ASP A 189 -26.36 -27.16 3.57
N GLN A 190 -25.23 -27.68 3.06
CA GLN A 190 -25.24 -28.87 2.21
C GLN A 190 -25.78 -30.09 2.94
N GLN A 191 -25.37 -30.31 4.20
CA GLN A 191 -25.88 -31.41 5.02
C GLN A 191 -27.39 -31.25 5.26
N LEU A 192 -27.84 -30.05 5.63
CA LEU A 192 -29.26 -29.79 5.87
C LEU A 192 -30.09 -30.01 4.60
N THR A 193 -29.59 -29.55 3.44
CA THR A 193 -30.24 -29.76 2.14
C THR A 193 -30.32 -31.25 1.79
N HIS A 194 -29.25 -32.00 2.06
CA HIS A 194 -29.24 -33.45 1.89
C HIS A 194 -30.25 -34.15 2.81
N ASP A 195 -30.28 -33.79 4.09
CA ASP A 195 -31.20 -34.36 5.06
C ASP A 195 -32.67 -34.04 4.69
N ILE A 196 -32.96 -32.80 4.28
CA ILE A 196 -34.29 -32.41 3.77
C ILE A 196 -34.69 -33.29 2.59
N SER A 197 -33.83 -33.42 1.58
CA SER A 197 -34.11 -34.25 0.41
C SER A 197 -34.31 -35.73 0.77
N HIS A 198 -33.51 -36.25 1.70
CA HIS A 198 -33.63 -37.63 2.19
C HIS A 198 -34.97 -37.84 2.94
N TYR A 199 -35.37 -36.92 3.81
CA TYR A 199 -36.65 -37.01 4.52
C TYR A 199 -37.85 -36.85 3.58
N GLU A 200 -37.76 -36.00 2.57
CA GLU A 200 -38.78 -35.88 1.53
C GLU A 200 -38.93 -37.19 0.74
N GLN A 201 -37.83 -37.86 0.41
CA GLN A 201 -37.86 -39.17 -0.23
C GLN A 201 -38.51 -40.22 0.67
N LEU A 202 -38.09 -40.33 1.94
CA LEU A 202 -38.72 -41.23 2.91
C LEU A 202 -40.22 -40.97 3.09
N LEU A 203 -40.62 -39.70 3.09
CA LEU A 203 -42.03 -39.31 3.18
C LEU A 203 -42.82 -39.74 1.94
N THR A 204 -42.24 -39.60 0.74
CA THR A 204 -42.90 -40.04 -0.50
C THR A 204 -43.01 -41.57 -0.57
N GLU A 205 -41.96 -42.30 -0.21
CA GLU A 205 -41.97 -43.77 -0.10
C GLU A 205 -42.98 -44.27 0.95
N SER A 206 -43.01 -43.63 2.13
CA SER A 206 -44.00 -43.95 3.18
C SER A 206 -45.43 -43.65 2.74
N LYS A 207 -45.66 -42.58 1.98
CA LYS A 207 -46.99 -42.27 1.43
C LYS A 207 -47.39 -43.28 0.36
N ALA A 208 -46.47 -43.68 -0.51
CA ALA A 208 -46.72 -44.67 -1.56
C ALA A 208 -47.09 -46.04 -0.96
N THR A 209 -46.31 -46.52 0.03
CA THR A 209 -46.59 -47.77 0.74
C THR A 209 -47.91 -47.74 1.52
N GLN A 210 -48.23 -46.60 2.16
CA GLN A 210 -49.55 -46.43 2.79
C GLN A 210 -50.69 -46.44 1.76
N HIS A 211 -50.50 -45.80 0.61
CA HIS A 211 -51.50 -45.79 -0.46
C HIS A 211 -51.75 -47.19 -1.02
N GLU A 212 -50.69 -47.95 -1.28
CA GLU A 212 -50.79 -49.36 -1.69
C GLU A 212 -51.55 -50.20 -0.66
N LYS A 213 -51.28 -50.01 0.64
CA LYS A 213 -52.00 -50.69 1.71
C LYS A 213 -53.48 -50.29 1.78
N ILE A 214 -53.80 -49.03 1.52
CA ILE A 214 -55.20 -48.56 1.41
C ILE A 214 -55.88 -49.24 0.23
N ASP A 215 -55.24 -49.29 -0.94
CA ASP A 215 -55.77 -49.96 -2.13
C ASP A 215 -55.99 -51.46 -1.91
N GLU A 216 -55.09 -52.14 -1.20
CA GLU A 216 -55.25 -53.54 -0.80
C GLU A 216 -56.44 -53.74 0.13
N LEU A 217 -56.58 -52.88 1.15
CA LEU A 217 -57.71 -52.91 2.07
C LEU A 217 -59.04 -52.64 1.34
N ASP A 218 -59.07 -51.71 0.39
CA ASP A 218 -60.24 -51.42 -0.43
C ASP A 218 -60.62 -52.61 -1.32
N LYS A 219 -59.64 -53.30 -1.92
CA LYS A 219 -59.89 -54.55 -2.65
C LYS A 219 -60.45 -55.63 -1.73
N ALA A 220 -59.87 -55.82 -0.54
CA ALA A 220 -60.34 -56.80 0.44
C ALA A 220 -61.77 -56.48 0.91
N LEU A 221 -62.08 -55.21 1.17
CA LEU A 221 -63.43 -54.75 1.51
C LEU A 221 -64.42 -55.00 0.38
N LYS A 222 -64.03 -54.78 -0.88
CA LYS A 222 -64.88 -55.06 -2.05
C LYS A 222 -65.18 -56.56 -2.20
N ILE A 223 -64.18 -57.41 -2.00
CA ILE A 223 -64.37 -58.86 -1.99
C ILE A 223 -65.32 -59.26 -0.86
N MET A 224 -65.06 -58.80 0.37
CA MET A 224 -65.89 -59.12 1.54
C MET A 224 -67.33 -58.62 1.40
N THR A 225 -67.53 -57.44 0.82
CA THR A 225 -68.89 -56.91 0.55
C THR A 225 -69.61 -57.73 -0.52
N SER A 226 -68.91 -58.15 -1.58
CA SER A 226 -69.47 -59.04 -2.61
C SER A 226 -69.80 -60.44 -2.07
N ASP A 227 -68.96 -60.98 -1.17
CA ASP A 227 -69.22 -62.25 -0.50
C ASP A 227 -70.41 -62.11 0.47
N LYS A 228 -70.47 -61.01 1.22
CA LYS A 228 -71.60 -60.71 2.10
C LYS A 228 -72.90 -60.57 1.32
N THR A 229 -72.93 -59.86 0.19
CA THR A 229 -74.14 -59.78 -0.63
C THR A 229 -74.52 -61.14 -1.19
N TYR A 230 -73.56 -61.93 -1.67
CA TYR A 230 -73.81 -63.30 -2.11
C TYR A 230 -74.43 -64.16 -0.99
N GLN A 231 -73.89 -64.10 0.23
CA GLN A 231 -74.43 -64.80 1.39
C GLN A 231 -75.84 -64.32 1.76
N VAL A 232 -76.11 -63.01 1.69
CA VAL A 232 -77.46 -62.45 1.91
C VAL A 232 -78.44 -62.99 0.88
N THR A 233 -78.10 -62.95 -0.42
CA THR A 233 -78.96 -63.48 -1.49
C THR A 233 -79.20 -64.98 -1.35
N GLN A 234 -78.17 -65.76 -0.95
CA GLN A 234 -78.33 -67.18 -0.65
C GLN A 234 -79.28 -67.41 0.53
N ARG A 235 -79.14 -66.63 1.62
CA ARG A 235 -80.07 -66.69 2.75
C ARG A 235 -81.50 -66.37 2.32
N GLU A 236 -81.71 -65.31 1.53
CA GLU A 236 -83.02 -64.94 1.00
C GLU A 236 -83.64 -66.06 0.15
N MET A 237 -82.86 -66.72 -0.71
CA MET A 237 -83.34 -67.86 -1.50
C MET A 237 -83.72 -69.06 -0.63
N VAL A 238 -82.93 -69.36 0.41
CA VAL A 238 -83.25 -70.42 1.37
C VAL A 238 -84.51 -70.06 2.16
N GLU A 239 -84.66 -68.81 2.57
CA GLU A 239 -85.83 -68.32 3.28
C GLU A 239 -87.09 -68.38 2.41
N GLN A 240 -87.02 -67.97 1.14
CA GLN A 240 -88.11 -68.14 0.17
C GLN A 240 -88.48 -69.61 -0.03
N LYS A 241 -87.48 -70.51 -0.13
CA LYS A 241 -87.73 -71.96 -0.19
C LYS A 241 -88.40 -72.48 1.08
N ASN A 242 -87.97 -72.02 2.25
CA ASN A 242 -88.58 -72.39 3.53
C ASN A 242 -90.04 -71.91 3.60
N ILE A 243 -90.34 -70.69 3.15
CA ILE A 243 -91.71 -70.17 3.06
C ILE A 243 -92.55 -71.03 2.09
N ALA A 244 -92.01 -71.36 0.92
CA ALA A 244 -92.68 -72.20 -0.07
C ALA A 244 -92.96 -73.61 0.48
N LEU A 245 -91.99 -74.21 1.17
CA LEU A 245 -92.15 -75.49 1.84
C LEU A 245 -93.17 -75.42 2.99
N GLN A 246 -93.15 -74.37 3.81
CA GLN A 246 -94.17 -74.16 4.85
C GLN A 246 -95.58 -74.03 4.26
N LEU A 247 -95.72 -73.30 3.15
CA LEU A 247 -96.99 -73.21 2.41
C LEU A 247 -97.43 -74.59 1.89
N GLN A 248 -96.50 -75.40 1.37
CA GLN A 248 -96.78 -76.75 0.91
C GLN A 248 -97.19 -77.68 2.06
N VAL A 249 -96.48 -77.63 3.19
CA VAL A 249 -96.82 -78.39 4.40
C VAL A 249 -98.19 -77.95 4.92
N SER A 250 -98.47 -76.65 4.98
CA SER A 250 -99.77 -76.10 5.37
C SER A 250 -100.89 -76.59 4.44
N LYS A 251 -100.64 -76.61 3.12
CA LYS A 251 -101.58 -77.18 2.14
C LYS A 251 -101.84 -78.67 2.39
N GLN A 252 -100.79 -79.46 2.61
CA GLN A 252 -100.92 -80.89 2.92
C GLN A 252 -101.65 -81.12 4.25
N GLN A 253 -101.40 -80.27 5.26
CA GLN A 253 -102.09 -80.31 6.54
C GLN A 253 -103.59 -80.04 6.35
N LEU A 254 -103.94 -79.00 5.58
CA LEU A 254 -105.33 -78.70 5.21
C LEU A 254 -106.01 -79.84 4.46
N GLU A 255 -105.33 -80.46 3.49
CA GLU A 255 -105.83 -81.64 2.79
C GLU A 255 -106.06 -82.82 3.74
N MET A 256 -105.15 -83.03 4.70
CA MET A 256 -105.25 -84.06 5.72
C MET A 256 -106.42 -83.77 6.68
N ASP A 257 -106.58 -82.52 7.13
CA ASP A 257 -107.69 -82.10 7.99
C ASP A 257 -109.03 -82.25 7.28
N LEU A 258 -109.10 -82.00 5.96
CA LEU A 258 -110.28 -82.23 5.12
C LEU A 258 -110.62 -83.72 5.00
N LEU A 259 -109.60 -84.58 4.88
CA LEU A 259 -109.76 -86.04 4.90
C LEU A 259 -110.23 -86.53 6.27
N VAL A 260 -109.69 -85.99 7.36
CA VAL A 260 -110.13 -86.29 8.73
C VAL A 260 -111.57 -85.84 8.94
N ALA A 261 -111.94 -84.65 8.47
CA ALA A 261 -113.32 -84.16 8.53
C ALA A 261 -114.29 -85.07 7.75
N ARG A 262 -113.92 -85.49 6.53
CA ARG A 262 -114.70 -86.48 5.76
C ARG A 262 -114.80 -87.82 6.47
N LEU A 263 -113.72 -88.31 7.06
CA LEU A 263 -113.72 -89.56 7.81
C LEU A 263 -114.66 -89.49 9.03
N ASN A 264 -114.63 -88.36 9.74
CA ASN A 264 -115.52 -88.12 10.88
C ASN A 264 -116.99 -87.99 10.44
N GLU A 265 -117.26 -87.36 9.29
CA GLU A 265 -118.60 -87.27 8.70
C GLU A 265 -119.11 -88.65 8.24
N GLU A 266 -118.23 -89.47 7.66
CA GLU A 266 -118.54 -90.85 7.27
C GLU A 266 -118.78 -91.76 8.50
N GLN A 267 -118.02 -91.59 9.58
CA GLN A 267 -118.28 -92.25 10.86
C GLN A 267 -119.60 -91.81 11.49
N ALA A 268 -119.95 -90.52 11.42
CA ALA A 268 -121.23 -90.01 11.90
C ALA A 268 -122.41 -90.60 11.10
N LEU A 269 -122.27 -90.75 9.78
CA LEU A 269 -123.24 -91.44 8.91
C LEU A 269 -123.34 -92.95 9.22
N GLN A 270 -122.24 -93.58 9.64
CA GLN A 270 -122.24 -94.98 10.06
C GLN A 270 -122.98 -95.17 11.40
N ILE A 271 -122.81 -94.24 12.34
CA ILE A 271 -123.53 -94.26 13.62
C ILE A 271 -125.04 -94.09 13.40
N THR A 272 -125.47 -93.11 12.61
CA THR A 272 -126.89 -92.90 12.32
C THR A 272 -127.54 -94.06 11.57
N THR A 273 -126.84 -94.68 10.61
CA THR A 273 -127.33 -95.90 9.93
C THR A 273 -127.40 -97.12 10.85
N THR A 274 -126.52 -97.24 11.85
CA THR A 274 -126.63 -98.30 12.87
C THR A 274 -127.77 -98.05 13.85
N GLU A 275 -128.07 -96.80 14.20
CA GLU A 275 -129.20 -96.42 15.06
C GLU A 275 -130.56 -96.59 14.34
N GLU A 276 -130.65 -96.25 13.05
CA GLU A 276 -131.83 -96.51 12.23
C GLU A 276 -132.09 -98.01 12.03
N ASN A 277 -131.03 -98.82 11.82
CA ASN A 277 -131.18 -100.28 11.76
C ASN A 277 -131.61 -100.90 13.10
N LYS A 278 -131.23 -100.30 14.24
CA LYS A 278 -131.67 -100.72 15.56
C LYS A 278 -133.17 -100.40 15.77
N SER A 279 -133.61 -99.21 15.39
CA SER A 279 -135.02 -98.78 15.37
C SER A 279 -135.90 -99.68 14.49
N LEU A 280 -135.41 -100.09 13.31
CA LEU A 280 -136.14 -101.01 12.42
C LEU A 280 -136.23 -102.43 12.99
N ARG A 281 -135.20 -102.91 13.71
CA ARG A 281 -135.24 -104.21 14.42
C ARG A 281 -136.22 -104.21 15.59
N GLU A 282 -136.32 -103.12 16.34
CA GLU A 282 -137.30 -102.98 17.43
C GLU A 282 -138.75 -102.92 16.91
N LYS A 283 -139.00 -102.25 15.77
CA LYS A 283 -140.32 -102.28 15.11
C LYS A 283 -140.69 -103.66 14.56
N ALA A 284 -139.73 -104.42 14.03
CA ALA A 284 -139.97 -105.80 13.59
C ALA A 284 -140.29 -106.74 14.77
N ALA A 285 -139.67 -106.55 15.94
CA ALA A 285 -139.94 -107.32 17.13
C ALA A 285 -141.33 -107.03 17.76
N MET A 286 -141.82 -105.79 17.67
CA MET A 286 -143.18 -105.42 18.11
C MET A 286 -144.26 -106.08 17.24
N LEU A 287 -144.09 -106.10 15.92
CA LEU A 287 -145.07 -106.71 15.00
C LEU A 287 -145.13 -108.24 15.10
N ASP A 288 -144.01 -108.91 15.44
CA ASP A 288 -143.98 -110.36 15.70
C ASP A 288 -144.63 -110.73 17.06
N GLY A 289 -144.62 -109.80 18.01
CA GLY A 289 -145.33 -109.92 19.29
C GLY A 289 -146.86 -109.82 19.15
N GLU A 290 -147.35 -108.91 18.31
CA GLU A 290 -148.79 -108.74 18.06
C GLU A 290 -149.40 -109.91 17.28
N LEU A 291 -148.66 -110.51 16.34
CA LEU A 291 -149.10 -111.69 15.59
C LEU A 291 -149.19 -112.97 16.44
N LYS A 292 -148.47 -113.05 17.56
CA LYS A 292 -148.55 -114.17 18.52
C LYS A 292 -149.76 -114.07 19.46
N ALA A 293 -150.28 -112.88 19.74
CA ALA A 293 -151.45 -112.68 20.61
C ALA A 293 -152.79 -113.08 19.94
N TRP A 294 -152.86 -113.08 18.61
CA TRP A 294 -154.07 -113.45 17.85
C TRP A 294 -154.25 -114.97 17.63
N LYS A 295 -153.30 -115.82 18.02
CA LYS A 295 -153.36 -117.28 17.80
C LYS A 295 -153.84 -118.11 18.98
N THR A 296 -154.18 -117.51 20.12
CA THR A 296 -154.55 -118.24 21.35
C THR A 296 -155.98 -117.97 21.85
N PHE A 297 -156.90 -117.53 20.99
CA PHE A 297 -158.32 -117.46 21.36
C PHE A 297 -159.20 -118.21 20.33
N ILE A 298 -159.60 -119.42 20.72
CA ILE A 298 -160.56 -120.34 20.10
C ILE A 298 -161.61 -120.68 21.20
N PRO A 299 -162.89 -120.92 20.87
CA PRO A 299 -164.07 -120.41 21.57
C PRO A 299 -164.84 -121.45 22.41
N GLU A 300 -165.88 -121.00 23.12
CA GLU A 300 -167.07 -121.82 23.50
C GLU A 300 -168.37 -121.14 23.01
N GLU A 301 -169.25 -121.98 22.47
CA GLU A 301 -170.51 -121.77 21.73
C GLU A 301 -171.72 -121.38 22.62
N PRO A 302 -172.94 -121.14 22.08
CA PRO A 302 -173.44 -121.41 20.71
C PRO A 302 -173.87 -120.19 19.86
#